data_AF-A0A443RUM4-F1
#
_entry.id   AF-A0A443RUM4-F1
#
_cell.length_a   1.000
_cell.length_b   1.000
_cell.length_c   1.000
_cell.angle_alpha   90.00
_cell.angle_beta   90.00
_cell.angle_gamma   90.00
#
_symmetry.space_group_name_H-M   'P 1'
#
loop_
_entity.id
_entity.type
_entity.pdbx_description
1 polymer ?
#
loop_
_entity_poly.entity_id
_entity_poly.type
_entity_poly.pdbx_seq_one_letter_code
_entity_poly.pdbx_strand_id
1 'polypeptide(L)'
;MDNHELVMRFYTDIYNNGEFFTDLNGLQMSRRKYYDKIPIQGNVYPMPTIMYFEDDKTRMNILSAQPLGTTNRHSGVVDVFLDRRLMQDDERGLAQGVKDNRLTVETFKVLLETKPFESEKASLKSQIDSLKQLNPVYLMQSETRQSKSEISFVPCDVHLLNLRKIKTETNESDEFSLFFHRFGTSCDSNCEFNSLRLGELFKDAIVNNLEQTASHKKKK
;
A
#
# COMPACT_ATOMS: atom_id res chain seq x y z
N MET A 1 9.80 -23.87 -26.55
CA MET A 1 8.79 -22.81 -26.35
C MET A 1 8.87 -22.43 -24.88
N ASP A 2 9.42 -21.27 -24.54
CA ASP A 2 9.76 -20.88 -23.16
C ASP A 2 9.19 -19.50 -22.79
N ASN A 3 8.16 -19.06 -23.52
CA ASN A 3 7.47 -17.79 -23.29
C ASN A 3 6.22 -18.03 -22.44
N HIS A 4 6.24 -17.57 -21.19
CA HIS A 4 5.13 -17.77 -20.27
C HIS A 4 5.00 -16.60 -19.29
N GLU A 5 3.77 -16.30 -18.93
CA GLU A 5 3.43 -15.38 -17.84
C GLU A 5 2.63 -16.17 -16.80
N LEU A 6 3.10 -16.15 -15.55
CA LEU A 6 2.46 -16.84 -14.45
C LEU A 6 1.40 -15.93 -13.82
N VAL A 7 0.18 -16.44 -13.67
CA VAL A 7 -0.96 -15.68 -13.15
C VAL A 7 -1.62 -16.46 -12.02
N MET A 8 -1.87 -15.78 -10.90
CA MET A 8 -2.75 -16.24 -9.83
C MET A 8 -4.16 -15.74 -10.10
N ARG A 9 -5.13 -16.66 -10.17
CA ARG A 9 -6.53 -16.33 -10.46
C ARG A 9 -7.44 -16.66 -9.29
N PHE A 10 -8.29 -15.70 -8.93
CA PHE A 10 -9.37 -15.89 -7.97
C PHE A 10 -10.70 -16.05 -8.69
N TYR A 11 -11.51 -16.99 -8.22
CA TYR A 11 -12.89 -17.20 -8.68
C TYR A 11 -13.83 -16.99 -7.49
N THR A 12 -14.82 -16.13 -7.69
CA THR A 12 -15.83 -15.78 -6.68
C THR A 12 -17.19 -15.63 -7.33
N ASP A 13 -18.23 -15.60 -6.50
CA ASP A 13 -19.62 -15.32 -6.86
C ASP A 13 -19.96 -13.82 -6.78
N ILE A 14 -18.98 -12.95 -6.49
CA ILE A 14 -19.18 -11.49 -6.40
C ILE A 14 -19.50 -10.93 -7.78
N TYR A 15 -20.68 -10.31 -7.90
CA TYR A 15 -21.13 -9.73 -9.16
C TYR A 15 -20.80 -8.23 -9.26
N ASN A 16 -19.57 -7.92 -9.68
CA ASN A 16 -19.03 -6.56 -9.74
C ASN A 16 -19.21 -5.84 -11.11
N ASN A 17 -19.95 -6.42 -12.06
CA ASN A 17 -20.24 -5.81 -13.38
C ASN A 17 -18.98 -5.31 -14.14
N GLY A 18 -17.85 -6.01 -13.97
CA GLY A 18 -16.55 -5.66 -14.58
C GLY A 18 -15.84 -4.46 -13.95
N GLU A 19 -16.32 -3.97 -12.80
CA GLU A 19 -15.75 -2.83 -12.07
C GLU A 19 -14.90 -3.28 -10.89
N PHE A 20 -13.70 -2.72 -10.78
CA PHE A 20 -12.75 -3.06 -9.74
C PHE A 20 -11.91 -1.85 -9.42
N PHE A 21 -11.16 -1.90 -8.34
CA PHE A 21 -10.38 -0.77 -7.84
C PHE A 21 -8.95 -1.21 -7.62
N THR A 22 -8.01 -0.40 -8.09
CA THR A 22 -6.58 -0.59 -7.81
C THR A 22 -6.01 0.67 -7.18
N ASP A 23 -5.05 0.50 -6.29
CA ASP A 23 -4.37 1.63 -5.69
C ASP A 23 -3.39 2.30 -6.65
N LEU A 24 -3.13 3.57 -6.41
CA LEU A 24 -2.08 4.35 -7.05
C LEU A 24 -1.03 4.67 -6.00
N ASN A 25 0.12 4.00 -6.09
CA ASN A 25 1.29 4.17 -5.23
C ASN A 25 0.99 3.98 -3.73
N GLY A 26 0.04 3.12 -3.36
CA GLY A 26 -0.37 2.93 -1.97
C GLY A 26 -1.07 4.12 -1.33
N LEU A 27 -1.51 5.11 -2.12
CA LEU A 27 -2.06 6.37 -1.61
C LEU A 27 -3.56 6.51 -1.82
N GLN A 28 -4.02 6.34 -3.07
CA GLN A 28 -5.43 6.56 -3.45
C GLN A 28 -5.95 5.37 -4.24
N MET A 29 -7.24 5.08 -4.10
CA MET A 29 -7.92 4.07 -4.91
C MET A 29 -8.44 4.70 -6.19
N SER A 30 -8.35 3.96 -7.29
CA SER A 30 -8.87 4.39 -8.59
C SER A 30 -9.80 3.34 -9.17
N ARG A 31 -10.99 3.79 -9.59
CA ARG A 31 -11.99 2.94 -10.25
C ARG A 31 -11.49 2.51 -11.63
N ARG A 32 -11.59 1.22 -11.90
CA ARG A 32 -11.26 0.55 -13.16
C ARG A 32 -12.49 -0.16 -13.70
N LYS A 33 -12.52 -0.34 -15.02
CA LYS A 33 -13.54 -1.12 -15.70
C LYS A 33 -12.88 -1.90 -16.81
N TYR A 34 -13.20 -3.19 -16.91
CA TYR A 34 -12.75 -3.99 -18.03
C TYR A 34 -13.53 -3.61 -19.29
N TYR A 35 -12.82 -3.39 -20.39
CA TYR A 35 -13.40 -3.03 -21.68
C TYR A 35 -13.06 -4.11 -22.72
N ASP A 36 -14.08 -4.83 -23.21
CA ASP A 36 -13.91 -5.86 -24.26
C ASP A 36 -13.39 -5.30 -25.59
N LYS A 37 -13.60 -4.00 -25.84
CA LYS A 37 -13.14 -3.31 -27.05
C LYS A 37 -11.62 -3.11 -27.12
N ILE A 38 -10.89 -3.31 -26.02
CA ILE A 38 -9.42 -3.23 -25.98
C ILE A 38 -8.84 -4.59 -25.59
N PRO A 39 -7.62 -4.93 -26.03
CA PRO A 39 -7.04 -6.22 -25.74
C PRO A 39 -6.69 -6.35 -24.25
N ILE A 40 -6.45 -7.59 -23.78
CA ILE A 40 -6.25 -7.88 -22.35
C ILE A 40 -5.16 -7.01 -21.71
N GLN A 41 -4.03 -6.80 -22.40
CA GLN A 41 -2.93 -5.98 -21.91
C GLN A 41 -3.31 -4.51 -21.70
N GLY A 42 -4.34 -4.00 -22.39
CA GLY A 42 -4.88 -2.66 -22.18
C GLY A 42 -5.80 -2.55 -20.96
N ASN A 43 -6.22 -3.69 -20.40
CA ASN A 43 -7.04 -3.81 -19.19
C ASN A 43 -6.23 -4.26 -17.97
N VAL A 44 -4.90 -4.40 -18.08
CA VAL A 44 -4.02 -4.70 -16.94
C VAL A 44 -3.61 -3.39 -16.28
N TYR A 45 -3.84 -3.28 -14.97
CA TYR A 45 -3.50 -2.11 -14.19
C TYR A 45 -2.47 -2.47 -13.10
N PRO A 46 -1.62 -1.51 -12.69
CA PRO A 46 -0.79 -1.68 -11.51
C PRO A 46 -1.66 -1.90 -10.27
N MET A 47 -1.23 -2.85 -9.44
CA MET A 47 -1.65 -3.07 -8.05
C MET A 47 -0.40 -3.00 -7.17
N PRO A 48 0.03 -1.80 -6.76
CA PRO A 48 1.15 -1.64 -5.85
C PRO A 48 0.93 -2.28 -4.49
N THR A 49 -0.27 -2.15 -3.90
CA THR A 49 -0.53 -2.58 -2.53
C THR A 49 -1.91 -3.19 -2.31
N ILE A 50 -2.96 -2.67 -2.96
CA ILE A 50 -4.35 -3.06 -2.73
C ILE A 50 -5.11 -3.07 -4.04
N MET A 51 -5.83 -4.15 -4.29
CA MET A 51 -6.97 -4.13 -5.20
C MET A 51 -8.20 -4.70 -4.52
N TYR A 52 -9.38 -4.25 -4.95
CA TYR A 52 -10.63 -4.86 -4.51
C TYR A 52 -11.70 -4.80 -5.60
N PHE A 53 -12.71 -5.64 -5.43
CA PHE A 53 -13.92 -5.66 -6.23
C PHE A 53 -15.07 -6.09 -5.31
N GLU A 54 -16.27 -5.65 -5.63
CA GLU A 54 -17.40 -5.72 -4.73
C GLU A 54 -18.73 -5.78 -5.48
N ASP A 55 -19.75 -6.29 -4.79
CA ASP A 55 -21.15 -6.14 -5.13
C ASP A 55 -21.90 -5.43 -4.00
N ASP A 56 -23.23 -5.48 -4.02
CA ASP A 56 -24.08 -4.83 -3.02
C ASP A 56 -23.96 -5.43 -1.60
N LYS A 57 -23.28 -6.57 -1.42
CA LYS A 57 -23.21 -7.31 -0.16
C LYS A 57 -21.78 -7.50 0.33
N THR A 58 -20.88 -7.86 -0.56
CA THR A 58 -19.55 -8.38 -0.23
C THR A 58 -18.47 -7.68 -1.04
N ARG A 59 -17.36 -7.36 -0.38
CA ARG A 59 -16.11 -6.88 -0.99
C ARG A 59 -15.02 -7.90 -0.73
N MET A 60 -14.28 -8.24 -1.78
CA MET A 60 -13.02 -8.98 -1.66
C MET A 60 -11.86 -8.02 -1.91
N ASN A 61 -10.99 -7.88 -0.92
CA ASN A 61 -9.74 -7.14 -1.02
C ASN A 61 -8.57 -8.12 -1.17
N ILE A 62 -7.68 -7.84 -2.10
CA ILE A 62 -6.42 -8.53 -2.29
C ILE A 62 -5.32 -7.52 -1.98
N LEU A 63 -4.60 -7.75 -0.88
CA LEU A 63 -3.46 -6.95 -0.44
C LEU A 63 -2.17 -7.65 -0.89
N SER A 64 -1.21 -6.87 -1.36
CA SER A 64 0.06 -7.34 -1.90
C SER A 64 1.23 -6.66 -1.18
N ALA A 65 2.27 -7.41 -0.83
CA ALA A 65 3.51 -6.83 -0.28
C ALA A 65 4.42 -6.24 -1.39
N GLN A 66 4.06 -6.46 -2.65
CA GLN A 66 4.84 -6.11 -3.82
C GLN A 66 3.95 -5.53 -4.94
N PRO A 67 4.50 -4.67 -5.81
CA PRO A 67 3.76 -4.16 -6.94
C PRO A 67 3.65 -5.19 -8.07
N LEU A 68 2.42 -5.50 -8.48
CA LEU A 68 2.13 -6.46 -9.54
C LEU A 68 1.08 -5.91 -10.52
N GLY A 69 0.85 -6.63 -11.63
CA GLY A 69 -0.24 -6.34 -12.54
C GLY A 69 -1.52 -7.08 -12.12
N THR A 70 -2.68 -6.45 -12.28
CA THR A 70 -3.98 -7.11 -12.07
C THR A 70 -5.03 -6.71 -13.10
N THR A 71 -6.02 -7.58 -13.30
CA THR A 71 -7.21 -7.29 -14.10
C THR A 71 -8.41 -8.11 -13.62
N ASN A 72 -9.62 -7.65 -13.92
CA ASN A 72 -10.86 -8.37 -13.68
C ASN A 72 -11.57 -8.62 -15.01
N ARG A 73 -11.24 -9.73 -15.68
CA ARG A 73 -11.72 -10.02 -17.04
C ARG A 73 -13.22 -10.34 -17.08
N HIS A 74 -13.69 -11.03 -16.05
CA HIS A 74 -15.10 -11.39 -15.90
C HIS A 74 -15.54 -11.05 -14.49
N SER A 75 -16.84 -10.83 -14.31
CA SER A 75 -17.39 -10.60 -12.99
C SER A 75 -16.99 -11.73 -12.04
N GLY A 76 -16.49 -11.38 -10.86
CA GLY A 76 -16.03 -12.34 -9.86
C GLY A 76 -14.70 -13.05 -10.17
N VAL A 77 -14.04 -12.75 -11.31
CA VAL A 77 -12.78 -13.38 -11.73
C VAL A 77 -11.65 -12.36 -11.82
N VAL A 78 -10.69 -12.45 -10.91
CA VAL A 78 -9.52 -11.56 -10.87
C VAL A 78 -8.24 -12.33 -11.16
N ASP A 79 -7.40 -11.72 -11.99
CA ASP A 79 -6.06 -12.17 -12.32
C ASP A 79 -5.02 -11.25 -11.67
N VAL A 80 -4.02 -11.85 -11.02
CA VAL A 80 -2.82 -11.18 -10.52
C VAL A 80 -1.61 -11.80 -11.22
N PHE A 81 -0.88 -11.00 -11.98
CA PHE A 81 0.31 -11.43 -12.73
C PHE A 81 1.49 -11.51 -11.76
N LEU A 82 2.11 -12.68 -11.64
CA LEU A 82 3.15 -12.98 -10.65
C LEU A 82 4.56 -12.83 -11.22
N ASP A 83 4.85 -13.51 -12.33
CA ASP A 83 6.17 -13.48 -12.95
C ASP A 83 6.05 -13.69 -14.46
N ARG A 84 7.06 -13.27 -15.23
CA ARG A 84 7.10 -13.44 -16.68
C ARG A 84 8.46 -13.88 -17.16
N ARG A 85 8.46 -14.79 -18.13
CA ARG A 85 9.64 -15.23 -18.86
C ARG A 85 9.41 -15.05 -20.35
N LEU A 86 10.24 -14.23 -20.97
CA LEU A 86 10.08 -13.78 -22.35
C LEU A 86 11.42 -13.95 -23.09
N MET A 87 11.42 -14.65 -24.22
CA MET A 87 12.64 -15.02 -24.93
C MET A 87 13.12 -13.95 -25.90
N GLN A 88 12.20 -13.10 -26.35
CA GLN A 88 12.40 -12.01 -27.29
C GLN A 88 12.53 -10.66 -26.59
N ASP A 89 13.27 -9.74 -27.24
CA ASP A 89 13.26 -8.31 -26.93
C ASP A 89 11.94 -7.66 -27.37
N ASP A 90 11.58 -6.53 -26.75
CA ASP A 90 10.35 -5.78 -27.05
C ASP A 90 10.60 -4.52 -27.91
N GLU A 91 11.82 -4.33 -28.42
CA GLU A 91 12.23 -3.21 -29.23
C GLU A 91 12.03 -1.85 -28.53
N ARG A 92 12.27 -1.81 -27.21
CA ARG A 92 12.27 -0.59 -26.39
C ARG A 92 13.65 -0.17 -25.89
N GLY A 93 14.71 -0.80 -26.42
CA GLY A 93 16.09 -0.38 -26.22
C GLY A 93 16.89 -1.21 -25.21
N LEU A 94 16.28 -2.25 -24.61
CA LEU A 94 16.98 -3.16 -23.69
C LEU A 94 17.77 -4.25 -24.43
N ALA A 95 17.34 -4.62 -25.65
CA ALA A 95 17.98 -5.60 -26.54
C ALA A 95 18.12 -7.01 -25.94
N GLN A 96 17.18 -7.41 -25.08
CA GLN A 96 17.10 -8.76 -24.51
C GLN A 96 15.69 -9.08 -24.02
N GLY A 97 15.36 -10.36 -23.97
CA GLY A 97 14.17 -10.84 -23.27
C GLY A 97 14.37 -10.94 -21.75
N VAL A 98 13.32 -11.32 -21.03
CA VAL A 98 13.33 -11.57 -19.58
C VAL A 98 13.58 -13.05 -19.33
N LYS A 99 14.81 -13.43 -18.97
CA LYS A 99 15.26 -14.84 -18.89
C LYS A 99 15.97 -15.22 -17.59
N ASP A 100 16.12 -14.26 -16.69
CA ASP A 100 16.93 -14.34 -15.48
C ASP A 100 16.06 -14.52 -14.22
N ASN A 101 14.86 -15.08 -14.39
CA ASN A 101 13.92 -15.37 -13.30
C ASN A 101 14.62 -16.11 -12.15
N ARG A 102 14.31 -15.68 -10.92
CA ARG A 102 14.72 -16.33 -9.68
C ARG A 102 13.48 -16.72 -8.90
N LEU A 103 13.64 -17.66 -7.98
CA LEU A 103 12.58 -17.96 -7.03
C LEU A 103 12.34 -16.72 -6.16
N THR A 104 11.18 -16.10 -6.34
CA THR A 104 10.72 -14.95 -5.58
C THR A 104 9.49 -15.35 -4.77
N VAL A 105 9.47 -14.98 -3.50
CA VAL A 105 8.33 -15.26 -2.61
C VAL A 105 7.41 -14.05 -2.61
N GLU A 106 6.26 -14.20 -3.25
CA GLU A 106 5.22 -13.17 -3.28
C GLU A 106 4.24 -13.35 -2.12
N THR A 107 4.00 -12.29 -1.35
CA THR A 107 3.14 -12.36 -0.17
C THR A 107 1.84 -11.60 -0.42
N PHE A 108 0.71 -12.25 -0.12
CA PHE A 108 -0.62 -11.68 -0.28
C PHE A 108 -1.46 -11.87 0.98
N LYS A 109 -2.43 -10.98 1.17
CA LYS A 109 -3.51 -11.15 2.15
C LYS A 109 -4.85 -10.93 1.47
N VAL A 110 -5.76 -11.90 1.62
CA VAL A 110 -7.12 -11.79 1.12
C VAL A 110 -8.06 -11.46 2.28
N LEU A 111 -8.85 -10.40 2.14
CA LEU A 111 -9.85 -9.98 3.13
C LEU A 111 -11.23 -9.95 2.49
N LEU A 112 -12.18 -10.62 3.11
CA LEU A 112 -13.60 -10.53 2.76
C LEU A 112 -14.30 -9.60 3.76
N GLU A 113 -15.03 -8.63 3.24
CA GLU A 113 -15.80 -7.66 4.01
C GLU A 113 -17.26 -7.72 3.58
N THR A 114 -18.17 -7.68 4.55
CA THR A 114 -19.61 -7.54 4.29
C THR A 114 -20.02 -6.10 4.54
N LYS A 115 -21.06 -5.61 3.87
CA LYS A 115 -21.63 -4.29 4.13
C LYS A 115 -21.91 -4.07 5.65
N PRO A 116 -21.81 -2.81 6.13
CA PRO A 116 -21.59 -1.60 5.36
C PRO A 116 -20.11 -1.37 5.03
N PHE A 117 -19.85 -0.94 3.81
CA PHE A 117 -18.58 -0.40 3.34
C PHE A 117 -18.86 0.70 2.32
N GLU A 118 -18.07 1.78 2.37
CA GLU A 118 -18.10 2.87 1.38
C GLU A 118 -17.39 2.43 0.10
N SER A 119 -18.11 2.48 -1.03
CA SER A 119 -17.54 2.22 -2.35
C SER A 119 -16.48 3.26 -2.73
N GLU A 120 -15.59 2.92 -3.66
CA GLU A 120 -14.48 3.78 -4.12
C GLU A 120 -13.33 4.02 -3.13
N LYS A 121 -13.53 3.82 -1.83
CA LYS A 121 -12.47 3.88 -0.81
C LYS A 121 -12.12 2.52 -0.24
N ALA A 122 -10.83 2.27 -0.03
CA ALA A 122 -10.38 1.12 0.73
C ALA A 122 -10.86 1.24 2.18
N SER A 123 -11.31 0.15 2.79
CA SER A 123 -11.70 0.16 4.20
C SER A 123 -10.49 0.45 5.09
N LEU A 124 -10.71 1.01 6.28
CA LEU A 124 -9.63 1.20 7.24
C LEU A 124 -8.96 -0.13 7.60
N LYS A 125 -9.74 -1.22 7.65
CA LYS A 125 -9.23 -2.56 7.94
C LYS A 125 -8.23 -3.02 6.88
N SER A 126 -8.57 -2.88 5.59
CA SER A 126 -7.68 -3.20 4.47
C SER A 126 -6.44 -2.32 4.44
N GLN A 127 -6.59 -1.02 4.73
CA GLN A 127 -5.46 -0.08 4.80
C GLN A 127 -4.49 -0.44 5.93
N ILE A 128 -4.97 -0.69 7.15
CA ILE A 128 -4.13 -1.09 8.29
C ILE A 128 -3.44 -2.43 8.03
N ASP A 129 -4.16 -3.41 7.47
CA ASP A 129 -3.59 -4.72 7.19
C ASP A 129 -2.53 -4.66 6.08
N SER A 130 -2.69 -3.79 5.09
CA SER A 130 -1.67 -3.48 4.08
C SER A 130 -0.43 -2.84 4.71
N LEU A 131 -0.61 -1.86 5.61
CA LEU A 131 0.51 -1.24 6.33
C LEU A 131 1.30 -2.25 7.18
N LYS A 132 0.62 -3.17 7.86
CA LYS A 132 1.27 -4.24 8.65
C LYS A 132 2.10 -5.17 7.78
N GLN A 133 1.65 -5.40 6.54
CA GLN A 133 2.37 -6.23 5.58
C GLN A 133 3.62 -5.50 5.04
N LEU A 134 3.52 -4.20 4.80
CA LEU A 134 4.63 -3.37 4.28
C LEU A 134 5.62 -2.92 5.37
N ASN A 135 5.18 -2.84 6.63
CA ASN A 135 5.98 -2.38 7.77
C ASN A 135 5.95 -3.45 8.89
N PRO A 136 6.68 -4.57 8.71
CA PRO A 136 6.68 -5.64 9.68
C PRO A 136 7.38 -5.24 10.98
N VAL A 137 7.07 -5.96 12.07
CA VAL A 137 7.77 -5.79 13.35
C VAL A 137 9.20 -6.34 13.22
N TYR A 138 10.19 -5.49 13.50
CA TYR A 138 11.59 -5.91 13.56
C TYR A 138 11.93 -6.47 14.94
N LEU A 139 12.23 -7.77 15.00
CA LEU A 139 12.68 -8.42 16.22
C LEU A 139 14.16 -8.10 16.44
N MET A 140 14.48 -7.52 17.60
CA MET A 140 15.85 -7.25 18.04
C MET A 140 16.16 -8.10 19.27
N GLN A 141 17.26 -8.85 19.22
CA GLN A 141 17.74 -9.62 20.35
C GLN A 141 18.83 -8.84 21.10
N SER A 142 18.73 -8.78 22.42
CA SER A 142 19.77 -8.22 23.28
C SER A 142 20.02 -9.17 24.44
N GLU A 143 21.28 -9.27 24.86
CA GLU A 143 21.69 -10.02 26.06
C GLU A 143 21.26 -9.30 27.35
N THR A 144 20.99 -7.99 27.27
CA THR A 144 20.55 -7.18 28.42
C THR A 144 19.10 -6.74 28.23
N ARG A 145 18.29 -6.82 29.31
CA ARG A 145 16.93 -6.27 29.29
C ARG A 145 17.00 -4.74 29.27
N GLN A 146 16.74 -4.14 28.12
CA GLN A 146 16.49 -2.71 28.01
C GLN A 146 14.98 -2.45 28.02
N SER A 147 14.51 -1.78 29.07
CA SER A 147 13.17 -1.19 29.11
C SER A 147 13.21 0.11 28.31
N LYS A 148 12.65 0.13 27.10
CA LYS A 148 12.37 1.39 26.40
C LYS A 148 11.00 1.90 26.80
N SER A 149 10.89 3.23 26.89
CA SER A 149 9.64 3.94 27.14
C SER A 149 8.64 3.70 26.01
N GLU A 150 7.36 3.63 26.38
CA GLU A 150 6.25 3.58 25.42
C GLU A 150 6.14 4.91 24.67
N ILE A 151 6.26 4.83 23.34
CA ILE A 151 5.90 5.93 22.45
C ILE A 151 4.38 6.07 22.50
N SER A 152 3.88 7.29 22.66
CA SER A 152 2.45 7.60 22.68
C SER A 152 1.76 7.09 21.41
N PHE A 153 0.54 6.58 21.56
CA PHE A 153 -0.22 6.00 20.45
C PHE A 153 -0.64 7.08 19.44
N VAL A 154 -0.51 6.77 18.15
CA VAL A 154 -0.98 7.61 17.03
C VAL A 154 -2.42 7.21 16.71
N PRO A 155 -3.34 8.13 16.35
CA PRO A 155 -4.70 7.78 15.94
C PRO A 155 -4.74 6.70 14.86
N CYS A 156 -5.78 5.87 14.87
CA CYS A 156 -5.90 4.69 13.99
C CYS A 156 -5.92 5.01 12.50
N ASP A 157 -6.25 6.25 12.12
CA ASP A 157 -6.28 6.75 10.74
C ASP A 157 -5.01 7.52 10.35
N VAL A 158 -4.02 7.62 11.24
CA VAL A 158 -2.78 8.37 11.00
C VAL A 158 -1.59 7.43 11.03
N HIS A 159 -0.71 7.56 10.04
CA HIS A 159 0.53 6.82 9.93
C HIS A 159 1.73 7.76 9.82
N LEU A 160 2.76 7.50 10.64
CA LEU A 160 4.05 8.18 10.55
C LEU A 160 4.87 7.55 9.42
N LEU A 161 4.85 8.16 8.24
CA LEU A 161 5.57 7.71 7.04
C LEU A 161 7.08 7.89 7.17
N ASN A 162 7.53 8.95 7.86
CA ASN A 162 8.94 9.24 7.98
C ASN A 162 9.24 10.03 9.25
N LEU A 163 10.34 9.67 9.90
CA LEU A 163 10.98 10.42 10.96
C LEU A 163 12.47 10.45 10.68
N ARG A 164 13.04 11.63 10.44
CA ARG A 164 14.44 11.78 10.04
C ARG A 164 15.10 12.94 10.77
N LYS A 165 16.27 12.70 11.38
CA LYS A 165 17.15 13.77 11.86
C LYS A 165 17.71 14.57 10.67
N ILE A 166 17.53 15.87 10.69
CA ILE A 166 18.14 16.81 9.75
C ILE A 166 19.52 17.17 10.28
N LYS A 167 20.52 17.11 9.40
CA LYS A 167 21.89 17.52 9.74
C LYS A 167 21.97 19.04 9.66
N THR A 168 22.10 19.68 10.80
CA THR A 168 22.43 21.10 10.92
C THR A 168 23.95 21.26 10.99
N GLU A 169 24.48 22.30 10.33
CA GLU A 169 25.92 22.61 10.35
C GLU A 169 26.35 23.22 11.70
N THR A 170 25.39 23.77 12.44
CA THR A 170 25.59 24.31 13.79
C THR A 170 25.13 23.29 14.83
N ASN A 171 25.95 23.06 15.87
CA ASN A 171 25.67 22.14 16.98
C ASN A 171 24.59 22.68 17.96
N GLU A 172 23.73 23.60 17.52
CA GLU A 172 22.89 24.39 18.43
C GLU A 172 21.53 23.75 18.72
N SER A 173 21.01 22.91 17.81
CA SER A 173 19.81 22.10 18.08
C SER A 173 19.66 20.91 17.13
N ASP A 174 19.12 19.81 17.66
CA ASP A 174 18.72 18.66 16.86
C ASP A 174 17.39 18.96 16.15
N GLU A 175 17.42 19.05 14.81
CA GLU A 175 16.22 19.22 13.98
C GLU A 175 15.74 17.86 13.47
N PHE A 176 14.43 17.62 13.51
CA PHE A 176 13.80 16.41 12.96
C PHE A 176 12.70 16.77 11.96
N SER A 177 12.64 16.01 10.87
CA SER A 177 11.57 16.05 9.89
C SER A 177 10.60 14.90 10.13
N LEU A 178 9.31 15.22 10.17
CA LEU A 178 8.23 14.24 10.32
C LEU A 178 7.27 14.32 9.15
N PHE A 179 6.86 13.16 8.65
CA PHE A 179 5.82 13.04 7.63
C PHE A 179 4.71 12.16 8.16
N PHE A 180 3.54 12.75 8.36
CA PHE A 180 2.32 12.03 8.70
C PHE A 180 1.42 11.94 7.48
N HIS A 181 0.78 10.78 7.31
CA HIS A 181 -0.29 10.58 6.35
C HIS A 181 -1.54 10.15 7.09
N ARG A 182 -2.65 10.85 6.82
CA ARG A 182 -3.97 10.50 7.32
C ARG A 182 -4.73 9.81 6.20
N PHE A 183 -5.17 8.59 6.46
CA PHE A 183 -5.93 7.80 5.51
C PHE A 183 -7.33 8.36 5.31
N GLY A 184 -7.85 8.23 4.08
CA GLY A 184 -9.28 8.37 3.86
C GLY A 184 -9.99 7.19 4.50
N THR A 185 -10.72 7.43 5.58
CA THR A 185 -11.52 6.41 6.27
C THR A 185 -12.94 6.36 5.72
N SER A 186 -13.53 5.17 5.71
CA SER A 186 -14.97 5.00 5.49
C SER A 186 -15.73 5.33 6.78
N CYS A 187 -16.95 5.84 6.65
CA CYS A 187 -17.82 6.16 7.78
C CYS A 187 -18.15 4.93 8.66
N ASP A 188 -17.96 3.74 8.13
CA ASP A 188 -18.21 2.46 8.81
C ASP A 188 -17.07 2.02 9.74
N SER A 189 -16.02 2.83 9.87
CA SER A 189 -14.88 2.51 10.74
C SER A 189 -15.12 2.93 12.19
N ASN A 190 -14.85 2.03 13.14
CA ASN A 190 -14.85 2.31 14.59
C ASN A 190 -13.62 3.12 15.03
N CYS A 191 -13.04 3.92 14.14
CA CYS A 191 -11.85 4.70 14.43
C CYS A 191 -12.25 6.05 15.01
N GLU A 192 -11.96 6.27 16.29
CA GLU A 192 -12.16 7.56 16.93
C GLU A 192 -11.15 8.57 16.38
N PHE A 193 -11.66 9.65 15.79
CA PHE A 193 -10.84 10.75 15.26
C PHE A 193 -10.33 11.65 16.39
N ASN A 194 -9.38 11.12 17.16
CA ASN A 194 -8.76 11.86 18.23
C ASN A 194 -7.70 12.84 17.69
N SER A 195 -7.61 14.03 18.27
CA SER A 195 -6.57 14.99 17.92
C SER A 195 -5.20 14.49 18.42
N LEU A 196 -4.20 14.44 17.54
CA LEU A 196 -2.82 14.14 17.91
C LEU A 196 -2.05 15.43 18.20
N ARG A 197 -1.62 15.62 19.45
CA ARG A 197 -0.69 16.70 19.81
C ARG A 197 0.73 16.20 19.65
N LEU A 198 1.46 16.73 18.67
CA LEU A 198 2.82 16.28 18.35
C LEU A 198 3.80 16.42 19.53
N GLY A 199 3.60 17.40 20.40
CA GLY A 199 4.42 17.56 21.62
C GLY A 199 4.26 16.40 22.61
N GLU A 200 3.14 15.68 22.61
CA GLU A 200 2.90 14.53 23.49
C GLU A 200 3.51 13.23 22.96
N LEU A 201 3.89 13.18 21.67
CA LEU A 201 4.57 12.02 21.08
C LEU A 201 6.00 11.87 21.62
N PHE A 202 6.62 12.98 22.04
CA PHE A 202 8.00 13.04 22.49
C PHE A 202 8.06 13.47 23.95
N LYS A 203 7.70 12.56 24.86
CA LYS A 203 7.58 12.79 26.31
C LYS A 203 8.83 13.42 26.96
N ASP A 204 10.02 13.20 26.39
CA ASP A 204 11.31 13.60 26.97
C ASP A 204 12.15 14.54 26.09
N ALA A 205 11.66 14.99 24.93
CA ALA A 205 12.41 15.86 24.02
C ALA A 205 11.75 17.23 23.89
N ILE A 206 12.51 18.25 24.25
CA ILE A 206 12.15 19.67 24.26
C ILE A 206 11.85 20.11 22.82
N VAL A 207 10.58 20.02 22.40
CA VAL A 207 10.13 20.63 21.15
C VAL A 207 10.14 22.14 21.34
N ASN A 208 11.25 22.79 20.98
CA ASN A 208 11.40 24.24 21.06
C ASN A 208 10.56 24.96 20.00
N ASN A 209 10.38 24.34 18.83
CA ASN A 209 9.65 24.91 17.71
C ASN A 209 9.06 23.79 16.82
N LEU A 210 7.92 24.07 16.18
CA LEU A 210 7.28 23.21 15.20
C LEU A 210 6.93 24.06 13.96
N GLU A 211 7.53 23.73 12.82
CA GLU A 211 7.29 24.43 11.55
C GLU A 211 6.72 23.47 10.50
N GLN A 212 5.64 23.88 9.83
CA GLN A 212 5.13 23.15 8.68
C GLN A 212 6.02 23.44 7.47
N THR A 213 6.58 22.40 6.88
CA THR A 213 7.48 22.51 5.72
C THR A 213 6.97 21.71 4.54
N ALA A 214 7.31 22.14 3.32
CA ALA A 214 7.00 21.39 2.12
C ALA A 214 7.82 20.09 2.06
N SER A 215 7.28 19.05 1.43
CA SER A 215 7.94 17.74 1.29
C SER A 215 9.33 17.82 0.65
N HIS A 216 9.57 18.85 -0.16
CA HIS A 216 10.89 19.20 -0.63
C HIS A 216 11.19 20.66 -0.23
N LYS A 217 12.11 20.85 0.73
CA LYS A 217 12.85 22.11 0.81
C LYS A 217 13.73 22.16 -0.45
N LYS A 218 13.38 23.00 -1.43
CA LYS A 218 14.36 23.39 -2.47
C LYS A 218 15.55 23.97 -1.72
N LYS A 219 16.72 23.32 -1.82
CA LYS A 219 17.97 24.01 -1.52
C LYS A 219 18.00 25.25 -2.42
N LYS A 220 17.89 26.43 -1.82
CA LYS A 220 18.33 27.66 -2.49
C LYS A 220 19.84 27.66 -2.51
#